data_AF-A0A2J4R1V5-F1
#
_entry.id   AF-A0A2J4R1V5-F1
#
_cell.length_a   1.000
_cell.length_b   1.000
_cell.length_c   1.000
_cell.angle_alpha   90.00
_cell.angle_beta   90.00
_cell.angle_gamma   90.00
#
_symmetry.space_group_name_H-M   'P 1'
#
loop_
_entity.id
_entity.type
_entity.pdbx_description
1 polymer ?
#
loop_
_entity_poly.entity_id
_entity_poly.type
_entity_poly.pdbx_seq_one_letter_code
_entity_poly.pdbx_strand_id
1 'polypeptide(L)'
;MKRFSWGILAGLTALAIAPQAMAATGWCQNTGNGGAPFQDSFSFIESFTNPSQNQAGMEFPRLYHWSTGRTYKAKCDCDSASGVTYFKATVPG
;
A
#
# COMPACT_ATOMS: atom_id res chain seq x y z
N MET A 1 44.17 0.11 35.23
CA MET A 1 43.38 -0.04 33.99
C MET A 1 42.16 -0.94 34.20
N LYS A 2 41.14 -0.51 34.97
CA LYS A 2 39.91 -1.31 35.21
C LYS A 2 38.59 -0.52 35.10
N ARG A 3 38.67 0.80 35.01
CA ARG A 3 37.50 1.70 34.98
C ARG A 3 36.94 1.95 33.56
N PHE A 4 37.71 1.63 32.52
CA PHE A 4 37.35 1.90 31.12
C PHE A 4 36.38 0.85 30.54
N SER A 5 36.48 -0.42 30.98
CA SER A 5 35.62 -1.51 30.47
C SER A 5 34.18 -1.46 30.97
N TRP A 6 33.92 -0.86 32.14
CA TRP A 6 32.55 -0.74 32.66
C TRP A 6 31.73 0.34 31.94
N GLY A 7 32.37 1.41 31.47
CA GLY A 7 31.68 2.44 30.68
C GLY A 7 31.21 1.91 29.32
N ILE A 8 31.99 1.05 28.69
CA ILE A 8 31.63 0.42 27.41
C ILE A 8 30.49 -0.59 27.60
N LEU A 9 30.55 -1.40 28.65
CA LEU A 9 29.50 -2.38 28.94
C LEU A 9 28.18 -1.71 29.32
N ALA A 10 28.22 -0.62 30.11
CA ALA A 10 27.05 0.19 30.43
C ALA A 10 26.50 0.96 29.21
N GLY A 11 27.35 1.40 28.30
CA GLY A 11 26.94 2.04 27.04
C GLY A 11 26.26 1.07 26.07
N LEU A 12 26.77 -0.16 25.95
CA LEU A 12 26.19 -1.22 25.13
C LEU A 12 24.85 -1.71 25.69
N THR A 13 24.69 -1.80 27.01
CA THR A 13 23.40 -2.13 27.61
C THR A 13 22.41 -0.98 27.41
N ALA A 14 22.81 0.29 27.55
CA ALA A 14 21.93 1.42 27.29
C ALA A 14 21.43 1.47 25.83
N LEU A 15 22.26 1.13 24.83
CA LEU A 15 21.82 1.02 23.43
C LEU A 15 20.87 -0.17 23.19
N ALA A 16 21.05 -1.28 23.90
CA ALA A 16 20.21 -2.46 23.76
C ALA A 16 18.82 -2.29 24.41
N ILE A 17 18.69 -1.41 25.41
CA ILE A 17 17.44 -1.12 26.12
C ILE A 17 16.75 0.13 25.54
N ALA A 18 17.44 0.91 24.71
CA ALA A 18 16.80 2.02 24.00
C ALA A 18 15.69 1.46 23.10
N PRO A 19 14.43 1.87 23.31
CA PRO A 19 13.37 1.53 22.37
C PRO A 19 13.81 2.09 21.03
N GLN A 20 14.05 1.19 20.07
CA GLN A 20 14.12 1.57 18.68
C GLN A 20 12.75 2.14 18.34
N ALA A 21 12.61 3.46 18.44
CA ALA A 21 11.41 4.16 18.06
C ALA A 21 11.31 4.04 16.54
N MET A 22 10.70 2.95 16.10
CA MET A 22 10.24 2.82 14.73
C MET A 22 9.14 3.87 14.58
N ALA A 23 9.47 4.99 13.93
CA ALA A 23 8.49 6.00 13.59
C ALA A 23 7.45 5.35 12.69
N ALA A 24 6.17 5.51 13.03
CA ALA A 24 5.11 4.99 12.20
C ALA A 24 5.14 5.69 10.85
N THR A 25 5.12 4.88 9.80
CA THR A 25 5.27 5.33 8.43
C THR A 25 3.94 5.75 7.80
N GLY A 26 2.81 5.40 8.44
CA GLY A 26 1.46 5.62 7.91
C GLY A 26 1.08 4.70 6.75
N TRP A 27 1.96 3.77 6.35
CA TRP A 27 1.69 2.89 5.21
C TRP A 27 0.75 1.75 5.57
N CYS A 28 -0.18 1.46 4.66
CA CYS A 28 -1.05 0.30 4.73
C CYS A 28 -0.58 -0.80 3.78
N GLN A 29 -0.53 -2.03 4.28
CA GLN A 29 -0.15 -3.20 3.50
C GLN A 29 -1.22 -4.30 3.61
N ASN A 30 -1.39 -5.06 2.53
CA ASN A 30 -2.20 -6.27 2.54
C ASN A 30 -1.68 -7.25 3.61
N THR A 31 -2.56 -7.96 4.32
CA THR A 31 -2.15 -9.00 5.28
C THR A 31 -2.13 -10.40 4.68
N GLY A 32 -2.71 -10.59 3.50
CA GLY A 32 -2.69 -11.84 2.76
C GLY A 32 -1.43 -11.99 1.90
N ASN A 33 -1.12 -13.23 1.50
CA ASN A 33 -0.08 -13.57 0.53
C ASN A 33 1.29 -12.89 0.79
N GLY A 34 1.78 -12.92 2.03
CA GLY A 34 3.07 -12.32 2.41
C GLY A 34 3.13 -10.79 2.26
N GLY A 35 1.98 -10.12 2.16
CA GLY A 35 1.89 -8.68 1.99
C GLY A 35 1.94 -8.19 0.55
N ALA A 36 1.83 -9.09 -0.43
CA ALA A 36 1.70 -8.72 -1.84
C ALA A 36 0.41 -7.93 -2.10
N PRO A 37 0.40 -7.01 -3.09
CA PRO A 37 -0.81 -6.30 -3.49
C PRO A 37 -1.95 -7.26 -3.82
N PHE A 38 -3.16 -6.95 -3.35
CA PHE A 38 -4.34 -7.72 -3.71
C PHE A 38 -4.58 -7.59 -5.22
N GLN A 39 -4.69 -8.73 -5.91
CA GLN A 39 -4.93 -8.78 -7.35
C GLN A 39 -6.41 -9.02 -7.60
N ASP A 40 -6.98 -8.18 -8.44
CA ASP A 40 -8.36 -8.29 -8.90
C ASP A 40 -8.42 -8.12 -10.40
N SER A 41 -9.41 -8.73 -11.05
CA SER A 41 -9.54 -8.70 -12.50
C SER A 41 -10.96 -8.41 -12.93
N PHE A 42 -11.08 -7.66 -14.01
CA PHE A 42 -12.33 -7.40 -14.70
C PHE A 42 -12.13 -7.62 -16.20
N SER A 43 -13.21 -7.94 -16.89
CA SER A 43 -13.23 -8.06 -18.35
C SER A 43 -14.46 -7.35 -18.88
N PHE A 44 -14.31 -6.64 -19.99
CA PHE A 44 -15.42 -6.01 -20.68
C PHE A 44 -15.27 -6.26 -22.19
N ILE A 45 -16.40 -6.48 -22.85
CA ILE A 45 -16.48 -6.62 -24.31
C ILE A 45 -17.56 -5.64 -24.77
N GLU A 46 -17.17 -4.67 -25.59
CA GLU A 46 -18.07 -3.67 -26.17
C GLU A 46 -18.05 -3.78 -27.69
N SER A 47 -19.20 -3.60 -28.35
CA SER A 47 -19.33 -3.65 -29.81
C SER A 47 -19.98 -2.38 -30.34
N PHE A 48 -19.21 -1.60 -31.11
CA PHE A 48 -19.70 -0.38 -31.75
C PHE A 48 -20.35 -0.71 -33.11
N THR A 49 -21.65 -0.46 -33.24
CA THR A 49 -22.42 -0.83 -34.44
C THR A 49 -22.49 0.28 -35.49
N ASN A 50 -22.15 1.52 -35.13
CA ASN A 50 -22.21 2.66 -36.04
C ASN A 50 -20.82 2.92 -36.69
N PRO A 51 -20.65 2.70 -38.01
CA PRO A 51 -19.35 2.87 -38.67
C PRO A 51 -18.80 4.31 -38.59
N SER A 52 -19.68 5.31 -38.47
CA SER A 52 -19.26 6.71 -38.35
C SER A 52 -18.55 7.01 -37.02
N GLN A 53 -18.61 6.13 -36.03
CA GLN A 53 -17.88 6.28 -34.76
C GLN A 53 -16.45 5.73 -34.82
N ASN A 54 -16.06 5.06 -35.92
CA ASN A 54 -14.68 4.59 -36.12
C ASN A 54 -13.81 5.73 -36.69
N GLN A 55 -13.60 6.77 -35.88
CA GLN A 55 -12.78 7.92 -36.24
C GLN A 55 -11.68 8.13 -35.19
N ALA A 56 -10.55 8.69 -35.63
CA ALA A 56 -9.46 9.02 -34.74
C ALA A 56 -9.90 10.04 -33.69
N GLY A 57 -9.56 9.80 -32.42
CA GLY A 57 -9.93 10.68 -31.31
C GLY A 57 -11.37 10.55 -30.82
N MET A 58 -12.14 9.55 -31.30
CA MET A 58 -13.45 9.25 -30.73
C MET A 58 -13.30 8.70 -29.31
N GLU A 59 -13.97 9.35 -28.36
CA GLU A 59 -13.94 8.99 -26.94
C GLU A 59 -15.30 8.48 -26.48
N PHE A 60 -15.28 7.41 -25.68
CA PHE A 60 -16.46 6.87 -25.02
C PHE A 60 -16.27 6.98 -23.50
N PRO A 61 -16.65 8.13 -22.90
CA PRO A 61 -16.38 8.39 -21.51
C PRO A 61 -17.16 7.39 -20.63
N ARG A 62 -16.44 6.73 -19.71
CA ARG A 62 -16.99 5.76 -18.76
C ARG A 62 -17.77 4.62 -19.45
N LEU A 63 -17.20 4.07 -20.52
CA LEU A 63 -17.77 2.95 -21.27
C LEU A 63 -18.11 1.73 -20.38
N TYR A 64 -17.31 1.50 -19.32
CA TYR A 64 -17.49 0.38 -18.42
C TYR A 64 -17.28 0.78 -16.96
N HIS A 65 -18.02 0.10 -16.08
CA HIS A 65 -17.86 0.14 -14.62
C HIS A 65 -17.65 -1.29 -14.12
N TRP A 66 -16.59 -1.54 -13.34
CA TRP A 66 -16.35 -2.85 -12.74
C TRP A 66 -16.80 -2.88 -11.28
N SER A 67 -17.45 -3.98 -10.89
CA SER A 67 -17.68 -4.35 -9.49
C SER A 67 -17.39 -5.84 -9.34
N THR A 68 -16.28 -6.16 -8.69
CA THR A 68 -15.78 -7.55 -8.58
C THR A 68 -16.33 -8.29 -7.36
N GLY A 69 -16.91 -7.56 -6.39
CA GLY A 69 -17.43 -8.12 -5.13
C GLY A 69 -16.34 -8.70 -4.22
N ARG A 70 -15.07 -8.44 -4.52
CA ARG A 70 -13.93 -8.98 -3.78
C ARG A 70 -13.59 -8.09 -2.60
N THR A 71 -13.02 -8.70 -1.56
CA THR A 71 -12.55 -7.99 -0.37
C THR A 71 -11.16 -8.51 0.01
N TYR A 72 -10.36 -7.65 0.63
CA TYR A 72 -9.06 -8.00 1.18
C TYR A 72 -8.89 -7.40 2.57
N LYS A 73 -7.95 -7.97 3.33
CA LYS A 73 -7.58 -7.47 4.66
C LYS A 73 -6.28 -6.69 4.55
N ALA A 74 -6.20 -5.56 5.24
CA ALA A 74 -5.01 -4.73 5.29
C ALA A 74 -4.71 -4.31 6.73
N LYS A 75 -3.44 -4.04 7.00
CA LYS A 75 -2.95 -3.47 8.25
C LYS A 75 -2.14 -2.23 7.93
N CYS A 76 -2.36 -1.16 8.69
CA CYS A 76 -1.59 0.07 8.58
C CYS A 76 -0.62 0.21 9.75
N ASP A 77 0.52 0.84 9.47
CA ASP A 77 1.47 1.27 10.47
C ASP A 77 1.01 2.60 11.08
N CYS A 78 0.67 2.60 12.37
CA CYS A 78 -0.02 3.72 13.02
C CYS A 78 0.62 4.07 14.37
N ASP A 79 0.72 5.36 14.65
CA ASP A 79 1.12 5.97 15.93
C ASP A 79 -0.05 6.00 16.94
N SER A 80 -1.28 5.80 16.46
CA SER A 80 -2.51 5.86 17.24
C SER A 80 -3.49 4.76 16.80
N ALA A 81 -4.39 4.36 17.70
CA ALA A 81 -5.32 3.26 17.46
C ALA A 81 -6.42 3.57 16.42
N SER A 82 -6.59 4.84 16.03
CA SER A 82 -7.62 5.29 15.08
C SER A 82 -7.09 6.37 14.15
N GLY A 83 -7.38 6.26 12.85
CA GLY A 83 -6.99 7.25 11.84
C GLY A 83 -7.83 7.13 10.57
N VAL A 84 -7.65 8.10 9.67
CA VAL A 84 -8.27 8.11 8.34
C VAL A 84 -7.34 7.40 7.35
N THR A 85 -7.89 6.50 6.54
CA THR A 85 -7.14 5.85 5.45
C THR A 85 -7.21 6.66 4.17
N TYR A 86 -6.06 7.00 3.60
CA TYR A 86 -5.94 7.65 2.30
C TYR A 86 -5.53 6.64 1.23
N PHE A 87 -6.00 6.85 -0.01
CA PHE A 87 -5.75 5.95 -1.13
C PHE A 87 -5.04 6.69 -2.26
N LYS A 88 -4.13 6.00 -2.95
CA LYS A 88 -3.42 6.48 -4.14
C LYS A 88 -3.54 5.43 -5.25
N ALA A 89 -3.75 5.90 -6.47
CA ALA A 89 -3.67 5.07 -7.67
C ALA A 89 -2.52 5.56 -8.57
N THR A 90 -1.86 4.62 -9.24
CA THR A 90 -0.81 4.89 -10.22
C THR A 90 -1.05 3.99 -11.43
N VAL A 91 -1.00 4.54 -12.64
CA VAL A 91 -1.00 3.74 -13.87
C VAL A 91 0.42 3.20 -14.08
N PRO A 92 0.63 1.87 -14.20
CA PRO A 92 1.94 1.33 -14.54
C PRO A 92 2.42 1.90 -15.88
N GLY A 93 3.66 2.39 -15.92
CA GLY A 93 4.31 2.89 -17.14
C GLY A 93 4.92 1.79 -17.98
#